data_AF-A0A8T2VLS4-F1
#
_entry.id   AF-A0A8T2VLS4-F1
#
_cell.length_a   1.000
_cell.length_b   1.000
_cell.length_c   1.000
_cell.angle_alpha   90.00
_cell.angle_beta   90.00
_cell.angle_gamma   90.00
#
_symmetry.space_group_name_H-M   'P 1'
#
loop_
_entity.id
_entity.type
_entity.pdbx_description
1 polymer ?
#
loop_
_entity_poly.entity_id
_entity_poly.type
_entity_poly.pdbx_seq_one_letter_code
_entity_poly.pdbx_strand_id
1 'polypeptide(L)'
;MEIEDRGYISPQFVTNQEKATVEYDNARILITDQKISTIKEILPVLEKASQLKAPLLIIAEDVSGEALATLVVNKLRGILNAAAIKAPGFGERRKALLQDIAIVTGAEFIAADLGLKVENTTPEQLGRARKVTVTSNSCTLIAENDTKDEIKARITQIKKELAESDSVYDQEKLSERIAKLAGGVAVIKVGAATETELEDRKLRVEDAKNATFAAIEEGIVPGGGATMVHLSAIVPAIKDTIKDPEEKLGAEIVQKALLEPAALIASNAGTEGAVVVEKILSSEWEIGYNAMTDTYENLLEAGVIDPAKVTRCALQNAASIAGMVLTTQAVVVEKVEKPKAYAAAGAV
;
A
#
# COMPACT_ATOMS: atom_id res chain seq x y z
N MET A 1 2.33 -13.40 4.76
CA MET A 1 3.67 -12.78 4.77
C MET A 1 3.66 -11.60 3.81
N GLU A 2 4.20 -10.47 4.23
CA GLU A 2 4.36 -9.27 3.40
C GLU A 2 5.83 -9.10 3.00
N ILE A 3 6.05 -8.82 1.71
CA ILE A 3 7.33 -8.52 1.10
C ILE A 3 7.31 -7.04 0.73
N GLU A 4 8.03 -6.24 1.50
CA GLU A 4 8.16 -4.80 1.32
C GLU A 4 9.21 -4.46 0.24
N ASP A 5 9.14 -3.25 -0.30
CA ASP A 5 10.04 -2.68 -1.32
C ASP A 5 10.20 -3.50 -2.61
N ARG A 6 9.23 -4.37 -2.89
CA ARG A 6 9.20 -5.26 -4.06
C ARG A 6 7.76 -5.39 -4.58
N GLY A 7 7.45 -4.58 -5.58
CA GLY A 7 6.20 -4.68 -6.35
C GLY A 7 6.35 -5.46 -7.66
N TYR A 8 5.31 -5.37 -8.50
CA TYR A 8 5.32 -5.95 -9.84
C TYR A 8 6.42 -5.32 -10.72
N ILE A 9 7.11 -6.15 -11.52
CA ILE A 9 8.15 -5.67 -12.44
C ILE A 9 7.57 -4.85 -13.60
N SER A 10 6.32 -5.13 -13.99
CA SER A 10 5.62 -4.42 -15.05
C SER A 10 4.20 -4.06 -14.63
N PRO A 11 3.75 -2.79 -14.81
CA PRO A 11 2.34 -2.40 -14.61
C PRO A 11 1.37 -3.16 -15.50
N GLN A 12 1.86 -3.74 -16.60
CA GLN A 12 1.05 -4.56 -17.50
C GLN A 12 0.49 -5.80 -16.80
N PHE A 13 1.04 -6.23 -15.65
CA PHE A 13 0.51 -7.35 -14.87
C PHE A 13 -0.75 -7.02 -14.07
N VAL A 14 -1.07 -5.74 -13.85
CA VAL A 14 -2.22 -5.29 -13.05
C VAL A 14 -3.50 -6.00 -13.51
N THR A 15 -4.21 -6.63 -12.57
CA THR A 15 -5.50 -7.29 -12.82
C THR A 15 -6.67 -6.42 -12.36
N ASN A 16 -6.47 -5.62 -11.32
CA ASN A 16 -7.43 -4.63 -10.83
C ASN A 16 -6.96 -3.22 -11.21
N GLN A 17 -7.58 -2.63 -12.24
CA GLN A 17 -7.19 -1.32 -12.76
C GLN A 17 -7.49 -0.16 -11.78
N GLU A 18 -8.56 -0.27 -10.99
CA GLU A 18 -8.96 0.77 -10.03
C GLU A 18 -7.94 0.89 -8.91
N LYS A 19 -7.52 -0.25 -8.34
CA LYS A 19 -6.54 -0.28 -7.24
C LYS A 19 -5.09 -0.29 -7.73
N ALA A 20 -4.86 -0.39 -9.04
CA ALA A 20 -3.54 -0.62 -9.63
C ALA A 20 -2.79 -1.81 -8.98
N THR A 21 -3.49 -2.93 -8.76
CA THR A 21 -2.93 -4.12 -8.10
C THR A 21 -3.04 -5.37 -8.96
N VAL A 22 -2.12 -6.31 -8.73
CA VAL A 22 -2.23 -7.69 -9.18
C VAL A 22 -2.87 -8.49 -8.05
N GLU A 23 -4.04 -9.05 -8.30
CA GLU A 23 -4.74 -9.95 -7.39
C GLU A 23 -4.88 -11.33 -8.03
N TYR A 24 -4.40 -12.36 -7.33
CA TYR A 24 -4.56 -13.76 -7.73
C TYR A 24 -5.08 -14.60 -6.57
N ASP A 25 -6.07 -15.43 -6.86
CA ASP A 25 -6.58 -16.45 -5.94
C ASP A 25 -6.03 -17.82 -6.29
N ASN A 26 -5.72 -18.62 -5.26
CA ASN A 26 -5.16 -19.98 -5.38
C ASN A 26 -3.92 -20.04 -6.30
N ALA A 27 -3.00 -19.10 -6.11
CA ALA A 27 -1.81 -18.96 -6.93
C ALA A 27 -0.73 -20.00 -6.58
N ARG A 28 0.02 -20.40 -7.61
CA ARG A 28 1.30 -21.10 -7.47
C ARG A 28 2.44 -20.10 -7.41
N ILE A 29 3.48 -20.44 -6.65
CA ILE A 29 4.62 -19.54 -6.42
C ILE A 29 5.91 -20.25 -6.79
N LEU A 30 6.63 -19.69 -7.76
CA LEU A 30 8.01 -20.06 -8.07
C LEU A 30 8.95 -19.15 -7.28
N ILE A 31 9.90 -19.74 -6.55
CA ILE A 31 10.87 -19.00 -5.73
C ILE A 31 12.28 -19.46 -6.12
N THR A 32 13.07 -18.53 -6.64
CA THR A 32 14.44 -18.81 -7.10
C THR A 32 15.35 -17.60 -6.88
N ASP A 33 16.65 -17.85 -6.73
CA ASP A 33 17.69 -16.82 -6.74
C ASP A 33 18.30 -16.59 -8.13
N GLN A 34 17.78 -17.29 -9.16
CA GLN A 34 18.25 -17.17 -10.54
C GLN A 34 17.69 -15.92 -11.23
N LYS A 35 18.44 -15.41 -12.20
CA LYS A 35 17.96 -14.39 -13.16
C LYS A 35 17.30 -15.09 -14.33
N ILE A 36 16.05 -14.74 -14.61
CA ILE A 36 15.26 -15.31 -15.70
C ILE A 36 15.25 -14.31 -16.85
N SER A 37 16.02 -14.61 -17.88
CA SER A 37 16.17 -13.73 -19.06
C SER A 37 15.60 -14.35 -20.33
N THR A 38 15.60 -15.68 -20.42
CA THR A 38 15.12 -16.43 -21.58
C THR A 38 13.80 -17.13 -21.29
N ILE A 39 12.93 -17.23 -22.30
CA ILE A 39 11.65 -17.91 -22.15
C ILE A 39 11.81 -19.42 -21.92
N LYS A 40 12.90 -20.02 -22.44
CA LYS A 40 13.16 -21.47 -22.35
C LYS A 40 13.28 -21.95 -20.90
N GLU A 41 13.87 -21.14 -20.03
CA GLU A 41 14.05 -21.47 -18.60
C GLU A 41 12.71 -21.60 -17.87
N ILE A 42 11.70 -20.80 -18.26
CA ILE A 42 10.43 -20.70 -17.53
C ILE A 42 9.27 -21.39 -18.24
N LEU A 43 9.40 -21.72 -19.52
CA LEU A 43 8.37 -22.39 -20.31
C LEU A 43 7.81 -23.66 -19.62
N PRO A 44 8.63 -24.58 -19.09
CA PRO A 44 8.11 -25.78 -18.42
C PRO A 44 7.25 -25.45 -17.19
N VAL A 45 7.59 -24.37 -16.47
CA VAL A 45 6.85 -23.93 -15.28
C VAL A 45 5.52 -23.29 -15.69
N LEU A 46 5.50 -22.49 -16.76
CA LEU A 46 4.29 -21.87 -17.29
C LEU A 46 3.30 -22.92 -17.83
N GLU A 47 3.78 -23.94 -18.52
CA GLU A 47 2.96 -25.05 -18.99
C GLU A 47 2.32 -25.81 -17.83
N LYS A 48 3.09 -26.09 -16.77
CA LYS A 48 2.58 -26.74 -15.55
C LYS A 48 1.54 -25.88 -14.83
N ALA A 49 1.78 -24.58 -14.69
CA ALA A 49 0.81 -23.66 -14.09
C ALA A 49 -0.50 -23.59 -14.90
N SER A 50 -0.38 -23.56 -16.23
CA SER A 50 -1.52 -23.58 -17.15
C SER A 50 -2.32 -24.87 -17.06
N GLN A 51 -1.66 -26.03 -16.97
CA GLN A 51 -2.31 -27.33 -16.76
C GLN A 51 -3.10 -27.38 -15.45
N LEU A 52 -2.55 -26.77 -14.39
CA LEU A 52 -3.22 -26.64 -13.09
C LEU A 52 -4.35 -25.60 -13.09
N LYS A 53 -4.50 -24.82 -14.17
CA LYS A 53 -5.42 -23.68 -14.27
C LYS A 53 -5.26 -22.69 -13.09
N ALA A 54 -4.04 -22.56 -12.59
CA ALA A 54 -3.72 -21.73 -11.44
C ALA A 54 -2.85 -20.54 -11.89
N PRO A 55 -3.07 -19.33 -11.37
CA PRO A 55 -2.19 -18.20 -11.63
C PRO A 55 -0.80 -18.44 -11.04
N LEU A 56 0.24 -17.89 -11.66
CA LEU A 56 1.63 -18.07 -11.24
C LEU A 56 2.26 -16.74 -10.80
N LEU A 57 2.76 -16.70 -9.57
CA LEU A 57 3.66 -15.65 -9.10
C LEU A 57 5.11 -16.14 -9.20
N ILE A 58 5.97 -15.33 -9.81
CA ILE A 58 7.41 -15.60 -9.93
C ILE A 58 8.17 -14.64 -9.02
N ILE A 59 8.94 -15.19 -8.09
CA ILE A 59 9.86 -14.45 -7.22
C ILE A 59 11.28 -14.89 -7.61
N ALA A 60 11.99 -14.03 -8.32
CA ALA A 60 13.32 -14.32 -8.87
C ALA A 60 14.31 -13.19 -8.54
N GLU A 61 15.62 -13.39 -8.69
CA GLU A 61 16.58 -12.29 -8.56
C GLU A 61 16.23 -11.14 -9.52
N ASP A 62 15.94 -11.50 -10.78
CA ASP A 62 15.48 -10.58 -11.81
C ASP A 62 14.69 -11.34 -12.87
N VAL A 63 13.68 -10.70 -13.46
CA VAL A 63 12.97 -11.20 -14.65
C VAL A 63 13.02 -10.11 -15.71
N SER A 64 13.73 -10.37 -16.80
CA SER A 64 14.04 -9.36 -17.81
C SER A 64 14.10 -9.95 -19.22
N GLY A 65 14.37 -9.10 -20.22
CA GLY A 65 14.56 -9.52 -21.61
C GLY A 65 13.33 -10.19 -22.24
N GLU A 66 13.58 -11.28 -22.96
CA GLU A 66 12.57 -12.04 -23.70
C GLU A 66 11.54 -12.68 -22.76
N ALA A 67 11.98 -13.17 -21.59
CA ALA A 67 11.09 -13.78 -20.61
C ALA A 67 10.00 -12.79 -20.15
N LEU A 68 10.40 -11.57 -19.75
CA LEU A 68 9.45 -10.55 -19.31
C LEU A 68 8.48 -10.13 -20.42
N ALA A 69 8.98 -9.89 -21.62
CA ALA A 69 8.16 -9.50 -22.76
C ALA A 69 7.08 -10.56 -23.07
N THR A 70 7.48 -11.83 -23.08
CA THR A 70 6.57 -12.95 -23.33
C THR A 70 5.54 -13.12 -22.22
N LEU A 71 5.91 -12.98 -20.95
CA LEU A 71 4.96 -13.01 -19.83
C LEU A 71 3.89 -11.92 -19.97
N VAL A 72 4.32 -10.69 -20.28
CA VAL A 72 3.43 -9.54 -20.46
C VAL A 72 2.47 -9.76 -21.62
N VAL A 73 2.98 -10.17 -22.79
CA VAL A 73 2.15 -10.40 -23.99
C VAL A 73 1.12 -11.51 -23.76
N ASN A 74 1.52 -12.61 -23.12
CA ASN A 74 0.59 -13.71 -22.83
C ASN A 74 -0.47 -13.33 -21.79
N LYS A 75 -0.11 -12.53 -20.79
CA LYS A 75 -1.08 -11.97 -19.84
C LYS A 75 -2.08 -11.06 -20.54
N LEU A 76 -1.63 -10.15 -21.39
CA LEU A 76 -2.52 -9.23 -22.12
C LEU A 76 -3.47 -9.96 -23.07
N ARG A 77 -3.04 -11.11 -23.62
CA ARG A 77 -3.88 -11.98 -24.45
C ARG A 77 -4.80 -12.90 -23.64
N GLY A 78 -4.72 -12.87 -22.30
CA GLY A 78 -5.50 -13.75 -21.42
C GLY A 78 -5.12 -15.22 -21.48
N ILE A 79 -3.95 -15.56 -22.04
CA ILE A 79 -3.49 -16.94 -22.21
C ILE A 79 -2.89 -17.47 -20.90
N LEU A 80 -2.16 -16.62 -20.18
CA LEU A 80 -1.49 -16.95 -18.92
C LEU A 80 -1.72 -15.88 -17.88
N ASN A 81 -2.19 -16.27 -16.69
CA ASN A 81 -2.26 -15.40 -15.53
C ASN A 81 -0.96 -15.55 -14.75
N ALA A 82 0.05 -14.75 -15.11
CA ALA A 82 1.35 -14.75 -14.43
C ALA A 82 1.78 -13.33 -14.08
N ALA A 83 2.46 -13.18 -12.94
CA ALA A 83 3.13 -11.94 -12.56
C ALA A 83 4.51 -12.24 -11.98
N ALA A 84 5.42 -11.29 -12.09
CA ALA A 84 6.77 -11.42 -11.58
C ALA A 84 7.15 -10.24 -10.67
N ILE A 85 7.83 -10.57 -9.58
CA ILE A 85 8.43 -9.62 -8.64
C ILE A 85 9.92 -9.96 -8.46
N LYS A 86 10.72 -8.95 -8.10
CA LYS A 86 12.11 -9.18 -7.72
C LYS A 86 12.21 -9.70 -6.30
N ALA A 87 13.20 -10.55 -6.04
CA ALA A 87 13.50 -11.06 -4.72
C ALA A 87 13.86 -9.91 -3.75
N PRO A 88 13.42 -9.98 -2.48
CA PRO A 88 13.79 -9.00 -1.48
C PRO A 88 15.26 -9.18 -1.05
N GLY A 89 15.91 -8.09 -0.67
CA GLY A 89 17.30 -8.10 -0.22
C GLY A 89 18.34 -8.38 -1.32
N PHE A 90 19.58 -8.60 -0.88
CA PHE A 90 20.76 -8.81 -1.72
C PHE A 90 21.71 -9.84 -1.09
N GLY A 91 22.54 -10.47 -1.91
CA GLY A 91 23.54 -11.45 -1.45
C GLY A 91 22.95 -12.61 -0.64
N GLU A 92 23.65 -13.03 0.41
CA GLU A 92 23.22 -14.11 1.30
C GLU A 92 21.89 -13.81 2.01
N ARG A 93 21.62 -12.53 2.32
CA ARG A 93 20.35 -12.12 2.92
C ARG A 93 19.17 -12.39 1.99
N ARG A 94 19.35 -12.24 0.68
CA ARG A 94 18.31 -12.60 -0.31
C ARG A 94 17.97 -14.08 -0.22
N LYS A 95 18.97 -14.96 -0.19
CA LYS A 95 18.75 -16.41 -0.08
C LYS A 95 18.01 -16.76 1.22
N ALA A 96 18.42 -16.16 2.34
CA ALA A 96 17.76 -16.37 3.62
C ALA A 96 16.28 -15.94 3.59
N LEU A 97 15.97 -14.80 2.96
CA LEU A 97 14.59 -14.31 2.80
C LEU A 97 13.77 -15.16 1.82
N LEU A 98 14.36 -15.60 0.70
CA LEU A 98 13.70 -16.49 -0.26
C LEU A 98 13.38 -17.85 0.39
N GLN A 99 14.28 -18.38 1.22
CA GLN A 99 14.03 -19.58 2.01
C GLN A 99 12.87 -19.38 2.99
N ASP A 100 12.79 -18.22 3.65
CA ASP A 100 11.68 -17.90 4.56
C ASP A 100 10.34 -17.87 3.80
N ILE A 101 10.29 -17.24 2.62
CA ILE A 101 9.10 -17.21 1.76
C ILE A 101 8.74 -18.63 1.27
N ALA A 102 9.74 -19.45 0.93
CA ALA A 102 9.54 -20.83 0.51
C ALA A 102 8.88 -21.67 1.61
N ILE A 103 9.38 -21.58 2.84
CA ILE A 103 8.80 -22.28 4.00
C ILE A 103 7.36 -21.80 4.26
N VAL A 104 7.11 -20.49 4.20
CA VAL A 104 5.75 -19.95 4.42
C VAL A 104 4.77 -20.45 3.36
N THR A 105 5.21 -20.62 2.12
CA THR A 105 4.34 -21.00 0.99
C THR A 105 4.35 -22.50 0.70
N GLY A 106 5.15 -23.29 1.41
CA GLY A 106 5.38 -24.71 1.14
C GLY A 106 6.07 -24.97 -0.21
N ALA A 107 6.82 -24.00 -0.73
CA ALA A 107 7.62 -24.16 -1.94
C ALA A 107 8.98 -24.79 -1.62
N GLU A 108 9.59 -25.42 -2.62
CA GLU A 108 11.02 -25.69 -2.59
C GLU A 108 11.76 -24.47 -3.16
N PHE A 109 12.77 -23.98 -2.43
CA PHE A 109 13.60 -22.89 -2.91
C PHE A 109 14.55 -23.39 -3.99
N ILE A 110 14.32 -22.97 -5.24
CA ILE A 110 15.13 -23.37 -6.41
C ILE A 110 16.43 -22.57 -6.42
N ALA A 111 17.39 -23.02 -5.60
CA ALA A 111 18.68 -22.38 -5.40
C ALA A 111 19.71 -22.81 -6.47
N ALA A 112 20.33 -21.84 -7.13
CA ALA A 112 21.32 -22.10 -8.18
C ALA A 112 22.60 -22.79 -7.65
N ASP A 113 23.00 -22.51 -6.42
CA ASP A 113 24.20 -23.09 -5.79
C ASP A 113 24.05 -24.59 -5.46
N LEU A 114 22.81 -25.06 -5.26
CA LEU A 114 22.48 -26.48 -5.11
C LEU A 114 22.31 -27.21 -6.45
N GLY A 115 22.54 -26.54 -7.58
CA GLY A 115 22.39 -27.11 -8.92
C GLY A 115 20.95 -27.31 -9.38
N LEU A 116 19.97 -26.77 -8.62
CA LEU A 116 18.57 -26.78 -9.01
C LEU A 116 18.34 -25.76 -10.13
N LYS A 117 17.55 -26.14 -11.13
CA LYS A 117 17.26 -25.28 -12.28
C LYS A 117 15.77 -25.04 -12.43
N VAL A 118 15.40 -23.82 -12.81
CA VAL A 118 14.01 -23.43 -13.04
C VAL A 118 13.32 -24.34 -14.07
N GLU A 119 14.03 -24.72 -15.13
CA GLU A 119 13.53 -25.60 -16.20
C GLU A 119 13.06 -26.99 -15.72
N ASN A 120 13.64 -27.49 -14.62
CA ASN A 120 13.35 -28.81 -14.07
C ASN A 120 12.29 -28.79 -12.95
N THR A 121 11.78 -27.61 -12.59
CA THR A 121 10.88 -27.45 -11.44
C THR A 121 9.59 -28.25 -11.62
N THR A 122 9.23 -29.09 -10.66
CA THR A 122 7.99 -29.88 -10.67
C THR A 122 6.82 -29.13 -10.03
N PRO A 123 5.55 -29.53 -10.29
CA PRO A 123 4.37 -28.88 -9.68
C PRO A 123 4.32 -28.95 -8.16
N GLU A 124 5.00 -29.92 -7.55
CA GLU A 124 5.11 -30.12 -6.10
C GLU A 124 6.10 -29.13 -5.47
N GLN A 125 7.10 -28.69 -6.23
CA GLN A 125 8.10 -27.70 -5.80
C GLN A 125 7.56 -26.27 -5.80
N LEU A 126 6.44 -26.03 -6.50
CA LEU A 126 5.78 -24.74 -6.51
C LEU A 126 4.94 -24.53 -5.24
N GLY A 127 5.22 -23.43 -4.55
CA GLY A 127 4.47 -23.01 -3.37
C GLY A 127 3.00 -22.71 -3.69
N ARG A 128 2.20 -22.59 -2.64
CA ARG A 128 0.77 -22.31 -2.74
C ARG A 128 0.41 -21.10 -1.88
N ALA A 129 -0.37 -20.20 -2.46
CA ALA A 129 -1.01 -19.13 -1.72
C ALA A 129 -2.50 -19.05 -2.08
N ARG A 130 -3.33 -18.98 -1.04
CA ARG A 130 -4.77 -18.76 -1.17
C ARG A 130 -5.06 -17.43 -1.86
N LYS A 131 -4.34 -16.37 -1.50
CA LYS A 131 -4.45 -15.06 -2.13
C LYS A 131 -3.08 -14.40 -2.21
N VAL A 132 -2.82 -13.78 -3.35
CA VAL A 132 -1.63 -12.97 -3.64
C VAL A 132 -2.11 -11.58 -4.05
N THR A 133 -1.56 -10.55 -3.42
CA THR A 133 -1.80 -9.15 -3.80
C THR A 133 -0.46 -8.46 -4.01
N VAL A 134 -0.21 -7.93 -5.20
CA VAL A 134 1.02 -7.20 -5.54
C VAL A 134 0.67 -5.77 -5.95
N THR A 135 1.30 -4.80 -5.31
CA THR A 135 1.22 -3.37 -5.61
C THR A 135 2.48 -2.93 -6.38
N SER A 136 2.64 -1.63 -6.62
CA SER A 136 3.86 -1.08 -7.21
C SER A 136 5.10 -1.21 -6.30
N ASN A 137 4.91 -1.39 -5.00
CA ASN A 137 5.98 -1.39 -4.00
C ASN A 137 5.97 -2.56 -3.02
N SER A 138 4.93 -3.38 -2.96
CA SER A 138 4.83 -4.49 -2.02
C SER A 138 4.13 -5.72 -2.60
N CYS A 139 4.36 -6.87 -1.98
CA CYS A 139 3.69 -8.12 -2.29
C CYS A 139 3.21 -8.79 -1.00
N THR A 140 1.93 -9.09 -0.91
CA THR A 140 1.32 -9.80 0.21
C THR A 140 0.93 -11.21 -0.22
N LEU A 141 1.42 -12.20 0.51
CA LEU A 141 1.15 -13.62 0.31
C LEU A 141 0.34 -14.17 1.49
N ILE A 142 -0.85 -14.69 1.18
CA ILE A 142 -1.69 -15.41 2.15
C ILE A 142 -1.58 -16.90 1.82
N ALA A 143 -0.68 -17.60 2.52
CA ALA A 143 -0.45 -19.03 2.37
C ALA A 143 -1.42 -19.87 3.22
N GLU A 144 -1.53 -21.16 2.89
CA GLU A 144 -2.29 -22.13 3.70
C GLU A 144 -1.46 -22.60 4.91
N ASN A 145 -2.13 -23.11 5.95
CA ASN A 145 -1.57 -23.30 7.28
C ASN A 145 -0.75 -24.60 7.46
N ASP A 146 -0.33 -25.23 6.37
CA ASP A 146 0.18 -26.60 6.37
C ASP A 146 1.64 -26.68 6.87
N THR A 147 2.37 -25.55 6.89
CA THR A 147 3.80 -25.49 7.22
C THR A 147 4.08 -24.91 8.62
N LYS A 148 3.09 -24.93 9.54
CA LYS A 148 3.23 -24.32 10.87
C LYS A 148 4.44 -24.82 11.67
N ASP A 149 4.76 -26.10 11.61
CA ASP A 149 5.87 -26.67 12.36
C ASP A 149 7.23 -26.32 11.72
N GLU A 150 7.29 -26.25 10.39
CA GLU A 150 8.47 -25.78 9.65
C GLU A 150 8.74 -24.29 9.92
N ILE A 151 7.70 -23.46 9.97
CA ILE A 151 7.80 -22.04 10.35
C ILE A 151 8.33 -21.91 11.78
N LYS A 152 7.83 -22.70 12.75
CA LYS A 152 8.35 -22.68 14.13
C LYS A 152 9.81 -23.11 14.21
N ALA A 153 10.19 -24.15 13.47
CA ALA A 153 11.58 -24.60 13.38
C ALA A 153 12.48 -23.49 12.81
N ARG A 154 12.01 -22.82 11.76
CA ARG A 154 12.71 -21.69 11.14
C ARG A 154 12.86 -20.50 12.07
N ILE A 155 11.81 -20.13 12.80
CA ILE A 155 11.86 -19.07 13.82
C ILE A 155 12.87 -19.43 14.91
N THR A 156 12.92 -20.69 15.33
CA THR A 156 13.87 -21.16 16.35
C THR A 156 15.31 -21.05 15.86
N GLN A 157 15.56 -21.41 14.60
CA GLN A 157 16.86 -21.23 13.96
C GLN A 157 17.28 -19.75 13.96
N ILE A 158 16.41 -18.85 13.48
CA ILE A 158 16.71 -17.41 13.40
C ILE A 158 16.90 -16.80 14.79
N LYS A 159 16.16 -17.26 15.82
CA LYS A 159 16.38 -16.84 17.21
C LYS A 159 17.74 -17.25 17.75
N LYS A 160 18.26 -18.41 17.34
CA LYS A 160 19.62 -18.84 17.70
C LYS A 160 20.66 -17.95 17.01
N GLU A 161 20.50 -17.70 15.71
CA GLU A 161 21.35 -16.77 14.95
C GLU A 161 21.34 -15.36 15.57
N LEU A 162 20.18 -14.90 16.04
CA LEU A 162 20.02 -13.61 16.72
C LEU A 162 20.83 -13.54 18.03
N ALA A 163 20.84 -14.63 18.81
CA ALA A 163 21.56 -14.69 20.09
C ALA A 163 23.09 -14.79 19.91
N GLU A 164 23.55 -15.30 18.76
CA GLU A 164 24.97 -15.42 18.41
C GLU A 164 25.51 -14.19 17.67
N SER A 165 24.67 -13.21 17.34
CA SER A 165 25.05 -12.02 16.59
C SER A 165 25.45 -10.85 17.49
N ASP A 166 26.64 -10.31 17.26
CA ASP A 166 27.18 -9.12 17.97
C ASP A 166 26.88 -7.80 17.24
N SER A 167 26.22 -7.84 16.08
CA SER A 167 25.98 -6.70 15.22
C SER A 167 24.57 -6.16 15.42
N VAL A 168 24.44 -4.89 15.84
CA VAL A 168 23.13 -4.23 16.03
C VAL A 168 22.31 -4.25 14.73
N TYR A 169 22.97 -4.07 13.59
CA TYR A 169 22.32 -4.15 12.28
C TYR A 169 21.72 -5.53 12.03
N ASP A 170 22.49 -6.60 12.26
CA ASP A 170 22.03 -7.97 12.03
C ASP A 170 20.92 -8.35 13.03
N GLN A 171 21.02 -7.89 14.27
CA GLN A 171 19.99 -8.11 15.29
C GLN A 171 18.65 -7.49 14.90
N GLU A 172 18.65 -6.26 14.39
CA GLU A 172 17.44 -5.59 13.89
C GLU A 172 16.84 -6.40 12.72
N LYS A 173 17.68 -6.82 11.77
CA LYS A 173 17.21 -7.52 10.56
C LYS A 173 16.75 -8.95 10.80
N LEU A 174 17.34 -9.65 11.77
CA LEU A 174 16.87 -10.96 12.22
C LEU A 174 15.55 -10.83 13.00
N SER A 175 15.40 -9.77 13.81
CA SER A 175 14.15 -9.47 14.52
C SER A 175 13.00 -9.17 13.56
N GLU A 176 13.23 -8.38 12.50
CA GLU A 176 12.26 -8.16 11.43
C GLU A 176 11.81 -9.47 10.77
N ARG A 177 12.75 -10.39 10.48
CA ARG A 177 12.43 -11.69 9.90
C ARG A 177 11.59 -12.54 10.83
N ILE A 178 11.94 -12.59 12.12
CA ILE A 178 11.14 -13.29 13.14
C ILE A 178 9.73 -12.70 13.20
N ALA A 179 9.61 -11.36 13.21
CA ALA A 179 8.31 -10.69 13.22
C ALA A 179 7.48 -11.02 11.98
N LYS A 180 8.08 -11.10 10.78
CA LYS A 180 7.38 -11.46 9.54
C LYS A 180 6.96 -12.93 9.47
N LEU A 181 7.70 -13.83 10.13
CA LEU A 181 7.38 -15.26 10.21
C LEU A 181 6.37 -15.58 11.32
N ALA A 182 6.47 -14.89 12.47
CA ALA A 182 5.58 -15.07 13.61
C ALA A 182 4.27 -14.28 13.45
N GLY A 183 4.37 -13.09 12.86
CA GLY A 183 3.27 -12.21 12.50
C GLY A 183 2.54 -12.77 11.29
N GLY A 184 1.58 -13.64 11.56
CA GLY A 184 0.66 -14.11 10.53
C GLY A 184 -0.12 -12.96 9.88
N VAL A 185 -0.88 -13.27 8.83
CA VAL A 185 -1.77 -12.29 8.19
C VAL A 185 -3.16 -12.44 8.79
N ALA A 186 -3.65 -11.37 9.43
CA ALA A 186 -5.05 -11.29 9.84
C ALA A 186 -5.92 -10.96 8.62
N VAL A 187 -6.95 -11.76 8.36
CA VAL A 187 -7.90 -11.52 7.26
C VAL A 187 -9.22 -11.02 7.84
N ILE A 188 -9.57 -9.77 7.54
CA ILE A 188 -10.86 -9.19 7.91
C ILE A 188 -11.85 -9.49 6.78
N LYS A 189 -12.87 -10.29 7.07
CA LYS A 189 -13.96 -10.58 6.12
C LYS A 189 -15.11 -9.62 6.39
N VAL A 190 -15.33 -8.68 5.49
CA VAL A 190 -16.45 -7.73 5.56
C VAL A 190 -17.68 -8.39 4.94
N GLY A 191 -18.82 -8.28 5.62
CA GLY A 191 -20.11 -8.78 5.14
C GLY A 191 -21.12 -7.65 4.99
N ALA A 192 -21.98 -7.75 3.97
CA ALA A 192 -23.06 -6.82 3.71
C ALA A 192 -24.24 -7.52 3.02
N ALA A 193 -25.41 -6.88 2.98
CA ALA A 193 -26.62 -7.46 2.39
C ALA A 193 -26.63 -7.34 0.86
N THR A 194 -25.97 -6.31 0.31
CA THR A 194 -25.82 -6.08 -1.14
C THR A 194 -24.36 -5.85 -1.52
N GLU A 195 -24.04 -6.01 -2.79
CA GLU A 195 -22.68 -5.80 -3.33
C GLU A 195 -22.22 -4.35 -3.18
N THR A 196 -23.11 -3.37 -3.39
CA THR A 196 -22.80 -1.95 -3.21
C THR A 196 -22.46 -1.62 -1.76
N GLU A 197 -23.22 -2.16 -0.80
CA GLU A 197 -22.91 -2.00 0.63
C GLU A 197 -21.62 -2.73 1.03
N LEU A 198 -21.32 -3.86 0.38
CA LEU A 198 -20.10 -4.62 0.64
C LEU A 198 -18.87 -3.79 0.30
N GLU A 199 -18.85 -3.18 -0.90
CA GLU A 199 -17.73 -2.34 -1.32
C GLU A 199 -17.60 -1.08 -0.46
N ASP A 200 -18.70 -0.40 -0.12
CA ASP A 200 -18.66 0.75 0.79
C ASP A 200 -18.12 0.39 2.19
N ARG A 201 -18.62 -0.71 2.80
CA ARG A 201 -18.12 -1.16 4.11
C ARG A 201 -16.65 -1.58 4.04
N LYS A 202 -16.24 -2.22 2.95
CA LYS A 202 -14.86 -2.64 2.73
C LYS A 202 -13.92 -1.45 2.64
N LEU A 203 -14.28 -0.41 1.89
CA LEU A 203 -13.51 0.83 1.82
C LEU A 203 -13.38 1.48 3.21
N ARG A 204 -14.48 1.58 3.97
CA ARG A 204 -14.43 2.11 5.35
C ARG A 204 -13.52 1.32 6.28
N VAL A 205 -13.50 -0.01 6.15
CA VAL A 205 -12.60 -0.88 6.93
C VAL A 205 -11.14 -0.70 6.49
N GLU A 206 -10.88 -0.57 5.18
CA GLU A 206 -9.54 -0.28 4.64
C GLU A 206 -9.03 1.08 5.15
N ASP A 207 -9.87 2.11 5.16
CA ASP A 207 -9.54 3.45 5.67
C ASP A 207 -9.26 3.42 7.18
N ALA A 208 -10.12 2.77 7.97
CA ALA A 208 -9.93 2.63 9.41
C ALA A 208 -8.63 1.89 9.76
N LYS A 209 -8.31 0.82 9.01
CA LYS A 209 -7.04 0.10 9.13
C LYS A 209 -5.86 1.04 8.91
N ASN A 210 -5.86 1.78 7.80
CA ASN A 210 -4.75 2.66 7.44
C ASN A 210 -4.58 3.82 8.45
N ALA A 211 -5.69 4.40 8.92
CA ALA A 211 -5.69 5.41 9.96
C ALA A 211 -5.10 4.89 11.28
N THR A 212 -5.45 3.66 11.67
CA THR A 212 -4.91 3.02 12.89
C THR A 212 -3.39 2.82 12.79
N PHE A 213 -2.88 2.36 11.64
CA PHE A 213 -1.43 2.24 11.45
C PHE A 213 -0.73 3.60 11.49
N ALA A 214 -1.30 4.61 10.85
CA ALA A 214 -0.78 5.97 10.90
C ALA A 214 -0.73 6.54 12.34
N ALA A 215 -1.72 6.20 13.16
CA ALA A 215 -1.78 6.59 14.57
C ALA A 215 -0.71 5.88 15.42
N ILE A 216 -0.42 4.60 15.13
CA ILE A 216 0.65 3.86 15.81
C ILE A 216 2.03 4.47 15.48
N GLU A 217 2.22 4.95 14.26
CA GLU A 217 3.51 5.50 13.81
C GLU A 217 3.82 6.91 14.33
N GLU A 218 2.87 7.85 14.21
CA GLU A 218 3.10 9.28 14.54
C GLU A 218 2.22 9.80 15.69
N GLY A 219 1.40 8.95 16.30
CA GLY A 219 0.48 9.33 17.37
C GLY A 219 -0.84 9.94 16.87
N ILE A 220 -1.60 10.48 17.81
CA ILE A 220 -2.95 11.02 17.60
C ILE A 220 -3.05 12.48 18.07
N VAL A 221 -4.02 13.20 17.52
CA VAL A 221 -4.33 14.60 17.85
C VAL A 221 -5.85 14.78 17.93
N PRO A 222 -6.35 15.86 18.58
CA PRO A 222 -7.77 16.20 18.58
C PRO A 222 -8.32 16.32 17.15
N GLY A 223 -9.36 15.54 16.85
CA GLY A 223 -9.92 15.47 15.50
C GLY A 223 -10.85 16.63 15.16
N GLY A 224 -11.76 16.40 14.21
CA GLY A 224 -12.82 17.36 13.86
C GLY A 224 -12.31 18.71 13.31
N GLY A 225 -11.05 18.74 12.85
CA GLY A 225 -10.37 19.97 12.42
C GLY A 225 -9.88 20.86 13.56
N ALA A 226 -10.10 20.51 14.84
CA ALA A 226 -9.70 21.34 15.99
C ALA A 226 -8.19 21.57 16.04
N THR A 227 -7.39 20.53 15.78
CA THR A 227 -5.94 20.63 15.65
C THR A 227 -5.53 21.72 14.66
N MET A 228 -6.15 21.78 13.48
CA MET A 228 -5.80 22.77 12.45
C MET A 228 -6.19 24.19 12.89
N VAL A 229 -7.34 24.35 13.56
CA VAL A 229 -7.77 25.64 14.11
C VAL A 229 -6.75 26.18 15.10
N HIS A 230 -6.28 25.36 16.06
CA HIS A 230 -5.27 25.79 17.01
C HIS A 230 -3.90 26.08 16.36
N LEU A 231 -3.48 25.29 15.38
CA LEU A 231 -2.25 25.56 14.61
C LEU A 231 -2.32 26.89 13.88
N SER A 232 -3.52 27.33 13.46
CA SER A 232 -3.70 28.64 12.81
C SER A 232 -3.35 29.81 13.73
N ALA A 233 -3.43 29.64 15.07
CA ALA A 233 -3.04 30.64 16.05
C ALA A 233 -1.51 30.86 16.13
N ILE A 234 -0.72 29.90 15.64
CA ILE A 234 0.75 29.95 15.65
C ILE A 234 1.29 30.66 14.39
N VAL A 235 0.53 30.66 13.29
CA VAL A 235 0.93 31.26 12.01
C VAL A 235 1.34 32.74 12.09
N PRO A 236 0.71 33.61 12.90
CA PRO A 236 1.15 35.00 13.05
C PRO A 236 2.62 35.12 13.48
N ALA A 237 3.08 34.29 14.41
CA ALA A 237 4.48 34.28 14.85
C ALA A 237 5.43 33.86 13.71
N ILE A 238 5.02 32.93 12.86
CA ILE A 238 5.78 32.53 11.67
C ILE A 238 5.82 33.69 10.67
N LYS A 239 4.70 34.37 10.43
CA LYS A 239 4.58 35.51 9.52
C LYS A 239 5.52 36.66 9.90
N ASP A 240 5.74 36.88 11.19
CA ASP A 240 6.64 37.93 11.68
C ASP A 240 8.12 37.64 11.38
N THR A 241 8.49 36.37 11.16
CA THR A 241 9.85 35.99 10.74
C THR A 241 10.12 36.19 9.25
N ILE A 242 9.05 36.29 8.45
CA ILE A 242 9.13 36.47 7.00
C ILE A 242 9.38 37.95 6.68
N LYS A 243 10.28 38.23 5.74
CA LYS A 243 10.58 39.61 5.31
C LYS A 243 9.82 40.01 4.06
N ASP A 244 9.65 39.08 3.14
CA ASP A 244 9.02 39.33 1.86
C ASP A 244 7.49 39.51 2.01
N PRO A 245 6.89 40.59 1.48
CA PRO A 245 5.44 40.83 1.60
C PRO A 245 4.57 39.79 0.89
N GLU A 246 5.02 39.20 -0.22
CA GLU A 246 4.28 38.18 -0.97
C GLU A 246 4.30 36.84 -0.22
N GLU A 247 5.44 36.48 0.37
CA GLU A 247 5.53 35.30 1.25
C GLU A 247 4.65 35.46 2.50
N LYS A 248 4.52 36.67 3.05
CA LYS A 248 3.58 36.96 4.16
C LYS A 248 2.14 36.73 3.75
N LEU A 249 1.75 37.17 2.55
CA LEU A 249 0.42 36.89 2.01
C LEU A 249 0.18 35.38 1.86
N GLY A 250 1.19 34.63 1.42
CA GLY A 250 1.14 33.16 1.37
C GLY A 250 0.87 32.53 2.74
N ALA A 251 1.55 33.01 3.79
CA ALA A 251 1.30 32.56 5.16
C ALA A 251 -0.13 32.86 5.64
N GLU A 252 -0.68 34.02 5.29
CA GLU A 252 -2.07 34.37 5.60
C GLU A 252 -3.10 33.49 4.88
N ILE A 253 -2.81 33.08 3.64
CA ILE A 253 -3.65 32.13 2.89
C ILE A 253 -3.68 30.79 3.60
N VAL A 254 -2.51 30.28 4.02
CA VAL A 254 -2.43 29.01 4.78
C VAL A 254 -3.16 29.13 6.11
N GLN A 255 -2.99 30.24 6.83
CA GLN A 255 -3.70 30.48 8.09
C GLN A 255 -5.22 30.35 7.93
N LYS A 256 -5.78 30.97 6.88
CA LYS A 256 -7.22 30.88 6.58
C LYS A 256 -7.63 29.46 6.21
N ALA A 257 -6.85 28.78 5.37
CA ALA A 257 -7.14 27.41 4.93
C ALA A 257 -7.18 26.40 6.08
N LEU A 258 -6.41 26.61 7.15
CA LEU A 258 -6.41 25.76 8.35
C LEU A 258 -7.76 25.78 9.10
N LEU A 259 -8.58 26.82 8.93
CA LEU A 259 -9.89 26.94 9.59
C LEU A 259 -11.00 26.15 8.88
N GLU A 260 -10.83 25.93 7.57
CA GLU A 260 -11.85 25.35 6.70
C GLU A 260 -12.31 23.93 7.10
N PRO A 261 -11.43 23.00 7.56
CA PRO A 261 -11.88 21.66 7.92
C PRO A 261 -12.94 21.65 9.03
N ALA A 262 -12.71 22.41 10.11
CA ALA A 262 -13.66 22.51 11.22
C ALA A 262 -14.94 23.23 10.80
N ALA A 263 -14.83 24.32 10.03
CA ALA A 263 -15.97 25.07 9.52
C ALA A 263 -16.87 24.22 8.60
N LEU A 264 -16.27 23.41 7.73
CA LEU A 264 -17.00 22.53 6.81
C LEU A 264 -17.72 21.40 7.56
N ILE A 265 -17.06 20.79 8.54
CA ILE A 265 -17.67 19.76 9.40
C ILE A 265 -18.89 20.35 10.14
N ALA A 266 -18.74 21.53 10.73
CA ALA A 266 -19.82 22.25 11.39
C ALA A 266 -20.99 22.59 10.44
N SER A 267 -20.68 23.07 9.23
CA SER A 267 -21.69 23.37 8.21
C SER A 267 -22.46 22.12 7.77
N ASN A 268 -21.77 20.98 7.63
CA ASN A 268 -22.42 19.70 7.31
C ASN A 268 -23.33 19.21 8.44
N ALA A 269 -23.03 19.59 9.68
CA ALA A 269 -23.88 19.35 10.85
C ALA A 269 -25.05 20.36 10.97
N GLY A 270 -25.14 21.35 10.08
CA GLY A 270 -26.18 22.38 10.10
C GLY A 270 -25.91 23.55 11.05
N THR A 271 -24.68 23.67 11.56
CA THR A 271 -24.25 24.75 12.45
C THR A 271 -23.38 25.77 11.72
N GLU A 272 -23.30 27.00 12.25
CA GLU A 272 -22.51 28.06 11.61
C GLU A 272 -21.01 27.85 11.87
N GLY A 273 -20.28 27.45 10.82
CA GLY A 273 -18.86 27.06 10.93
C GLY A 273 -17.94 28.14 11.49
N ALA A 274 -18.19 29.42 11.17
CA ALA A 274 -17.40 30.54 11.71
C ALA A 274 -17.51 30.64 13.24
N VAL A 275 -18.71 30.46 13.79
CA VAL A 275 -18.97 30.48 15.24
C VAL A 275 -18.30 29.28 15.91
N VAL A 276 -18.32 28.12 15.25
CA VAL A 276 -17.64 26.92 15.76
C VAL A 276 -16.13 27.12 15.82
N VAL A 277 -15.54 27.62 14.75
CA VAL A 277 -14.09 27.91 14.68
C VAL A 277 -13.67 28.91 15.76
N GLU A 278 -14.41 30.01 15.94
CA GLU A 278 -14.07 31.02 16.95
C GLU A 278 -14.12 30.46 18.38
N LYS A 279 -15.09 29.60 18.68
CA LYS A 279 -15.19 28.93 19.98
C LYS A 279 -14.06 27.92 20.20
N ILE A 280 -13.68 27.15 19.19
CA ILE A 280 -12.52 26.24 19.29
C ILE A 280 -11.24 27.05 19.52
N LEU A 281 -11.04 28.14 18.76
CA LEU A 281 -9.84 28.97 18.87
C LEU A 281 -9.65 29.59 20.28
N SER A 282 -10.75 29.87 20.97
CA SER A 282 -10.75 30.41 22.34
C SER A 282 -10.70 29.35 23.44
N SER A 283 -10.71 28.07 23.08
CA SER A 283 -10.69 26.94 24.01
C SER A 283 -9.28 26.34 24.17
N GLU A 284 -9.13 25.42 25.14
CA GLU A 284 -7.90 24.64 25.31
C GLU A 284 -7.71 23.65 24.15
N TRP A 285 -6.48 23.16 23.97
CA TRP A 285 -6.09 22.31 22.84
C TRP A 285 -6.94 21.04 22.68
N GLU A 286 -7.33 20.40 23.79
CA GLU A 286 -8.13 19.19 23.75
C GLU A 286 -9.62 19.45 23.47
N ILE A 287 -10.10 20.69 23.64
CA ILE A 287 -11.51 21.03 23.50
C ILE A 287 -11.84 21.35 22.04
N GLY A 288 -12.83 20.66 21.51
CA GLY A 288 -13.32 20.87 20.16
C GLY A 288 -14.82 20.63 20.03
N TYR A 289 -15.33 20.78 18.81
CA TYR A 289 -16.75 20.59 18.50
C TYR A 289 -17.00 19.17 18.00
N ASN A 290 -17.77 18.39 18.76
CA ASN A 290 -18.22 17.07 18.34
C ASN A 290 -19.52 17.22 17.53
N ALA A 291 -19.39 17.10 16.21
CA ALA A 291 -20.52 17.24 15.27
C ALA A 291 -21.57 16.12 15.37
N MET A 292 -21.27 14.97 15.99
CA MET A 292 -22.25 13.92 16.20
C MET A 292 -23.20 14.22 17.37
N THR A 293 -22.68 14.87 18.42
CA THR A 293 -23.43 15.19 19.64
C THR A 293 -23.86 16.66 19.72
N ASP A 294 -23.35 17.52 18.82
CA ASP A 294 -23.58 18.97 18.80
C ASP A 294 -23.12 19.64 20.11
N THR A 295 -21.96 19.22 20.63
CA THR A 295 -21.40 19.71 21.90
C THR A 295 -19.93 20.08 21.79
N TYR A 296 -19.48 21.00 22.66
CA TYR A 296 -18.06 21.29 22.86
C TYR A 296 -17.55 20.47 24.03
N GLU A 297 -16.54 19.63 23.78
CA GLU A 297 -16.03 18.70 24.77
C GLU A 297 -14.56 18.34 24.48
N ASN A 298 -13.94 17.62 25.41
CA ASN A 298 -12.60 17.08 25.19
C ASN A 298 -12.68 15.97 24.13
N LEU A 299 -12.14 16.25 22.93
CA LEU A 299 -12.24 15.34 21.80
C LEU A 299 -11.41 14.08 21.98
N LEU A 300 -10.32 14.13 22.76
CA LEU A 300 -9.52 12.95 23.07
C LEU A 300 -10.30 11.98 23.97
N GLU A 301 -10.99 12.51 24.97
CA GLU A 301 -11.84 11.71 25.87
C GLU A 301 -13.11 11.20 25.17
N ALA A 302 -13.70 12.00 24.29
CA ALA A 302 -14.86 11.63 23.49
C ALA A 302 -14.52 10.61 22.37
N GLY A 303 -13.23 10.38 22.09
CA GLY A 303 -12.77 9.46 21.04
C GLY A 303 -12.83 10.03 19.62
N VAL A 304 -12.99 11.35 19.48
CA VAL A 304 -12.93 12.06 18.20
C VAL A 304 -11.48 12.46 17.93
N ILE A 305 -10.71 11.49 17.44
CA ILE A 305 -9.25 11.61 17.28
C ILE A 305 -8.84 11.41 15.82
N ASP A 306 -7.83 12.16 15.39
CA ASP A 306 -7.22 12.00 14.07
C ASP A 306 -5.76 11.53 14.22
N PRO A 307 -5.25 10.64 13.36
CA PRO A 307 -3.83 10.33 13.31
C PRO A 307 -3.00 11.56 12.91
N ALA A 308 -1.95 11.87 13.67
CA ALA A 308 -1.11 13.05 13.42
C ALA A 308 -0.51 13.04 12.01
N LYS A 309 -0.10 11.85 11.54
CA LYS A 309 0.42 11.62 10.18
C LYS A 309 -0.58 12.04 9.10
N VAL A 310 -1.86 11.72 9.29
CA VAL A 310 -2.92 12.02 8.30
C VAL A 310 -3.11 13.53 8.22
N THR A 311 -3.27 14.20 9.37
CA THR A 311 -3.39 15.66 9.47
C THR A 311 -2.22 16.38 8.81
N ARG A 312 -0.97 15.97 9.12
CA ARG A 312 0.25 16.54 8.54
C ARG A 312 0.34 16.31 7.03
N CYS A 313 0.15 15.08 6.57
CA CYS A 313 0.24 14.73 5.16
C CYS A 313 -0.85 15.42 4.32
N ALA A 314 -2.08 15.54 4.85
CA ALA A 314 -3.16 16.24 4.19
C ALA A 314 -2.78 17.72 3.92
N LEU A 315 -2.27 18.42 4.94
CA LEU A 315 -1.83 19.80 4.80
C LEU A 315 -0.66 19.94 3.81
N GLN A 316 0.37 19.10 3.92
CA GLN A 316 1.55 19.16 3.05
C GLN A 316 1.20 18.90 1.58
N ASN A 317 0.39 17.87 1.31
CA ASN A 317 -0.01 17.53 -0.04
C ASN A 317 -0.93 18.59 -0.64
N ALA A 318 -1.89 19.12 0.14
CA ALA A 318 -2.76 20.21 -0.31
C ALA A 318 -1.96 21.47 -0.64
N ALA A 319 -1.03 21.87 0.23
CA ALA A 319 -0.16 23.02 0.00
C ALA A 319 0.74 22.83 -1.23
N SER A 320 1.29 21.63 -1.43
CA SER A 320 2.12 21.29 -2.59
C SER A 320 1.35 21.45 -3.91
N ILE A 321 0.14 20.88 -3.98
CA ILE A 321 -0.70 20.97 -5.19
C ILE A 321 -1.18 22.40 -5.40
N ALA A 322 -1.65 23.07 -4.36
CA ALA A 322 -2.11 24.45 -4.45
C ALA A 322 -0.99 25.40 -4.92
N GLY A 323 0.23 25.25 -4.39
CA GLY A 323 1.38 26.03 -4.81
C GLY A 323 1.74 25.83 -6.29
N MET A 324 1.71 24.58 -6.76
CA MET A 324 1.90 24.27 -8.18
C MET A 324 0.82 24.92 -9.06
N VAL A 325 -0.45 24.84 -8.66
CA VAL A 325 -1.56 25.44 -9.42
C VAL A 325 -1.46 26.97 -9.45
N LEU A 326 -1.20 27.62 -8.30
CA LEU A 326 -1.10 29.07 -8.20
C LEU A 326 0.06 29.66 -9.01
N THR A 327 1.13 28.88 -9.20
CA THR A 327 2.31 29.30 -9.99
C THR A 327 2.22 28.92 -11.47
N THR A 328 1.20 28.16 -11.87
CA THR A 328 1.01 27.72 -13.26
C THR A 328 0.51 28.88 -14.14
N GLN A 329 1.34 29.33 -15.09
CA GLN A 329 1.01 30.44 -15.99
C GLN A 329 0.28 30.02 -17.27
N ALA A 330 0.46 28.77 -17.71
CA ALA A 330 -0.14 28.27 -18.95
C ALA A 330 -0.44 26.77 -18.83
N VAL A 331 -1.54 26.34 -19.44
CA VAL A 331 -1.97 24.94 -19.52
C VAL A 331 -2.23 24.60 -20.98
N VAL A 332 -1.62 23.52 -21.46
CA VAL A 332 -1.89 22.96 -22.79
C VAL A 332 -2.80 21.77 -22.60
N VAL A 333 -3.94 21.78 -23.28
CA VAL A 333 -4.92 20.68 -23.25
C VAL A 333 -5.11 20.13 -24.65
N GLU A 334 -5.37 18.83 -24.74
CA GLU A 334 -5.81 18.24 -25.99
C GLU A 334 -7.15 18.83 -26.40
N LYS A 335 -7.31 19.09 -27.69
CA LYS A 335 -8.58 19.55 -28.23
C LYS A 335 -9.59 18.42 -28.06
N VAL A 336 -10.67 18.69 -27.33
CA VAL A 336 -11.80 17.75 -27.22
C VAL A 336 -12.31 17.47 -28.63
N GLU A 337 -12.04 16.26 -29.13
CA GLU A 337 -12.61 15.80 -30.40
C GLU A 337 -14.11 15.62 -30.20
N LYS A 338 -14.93 16.23 -31.07
CA LYS A 338 -16.35 15.92 -31.09
C LYS A 338 -16.50 14.41 -31.33
N PRO A 339 -17.36 13.70 -30.58
CA PRO A 339 -17.61 12.29 -30.85
C PRO A 339 -17.98 12.17 -32.32
N LYS A 340 -17.24 11.33 -33.06
CA LYS A 340 -17.55 11.06 -34.46
C LYS A 340 -19.01 10.64 -34.51
N ALA A 341 -19.86 11.42 -35.17
CA ALA A 341 -21.20 10.99 -35.50
C ALA A 341 -21.04 9.62 -36.16
N TYR A 342 -21.60 8.59 -35.53
CA TYR A 342 -21.68 7.27 -36.15
C TYR A 342 -22.26 7.49 -37.54
N ALA A 343 -21.47 7.20 -38.57
CA ALA A 343 -21.98 7.14 -39.92
C ALA A 343 -23.16 6.17 -39.87
N ALA A 344 -24.36 6.67 -40.15
CA ALA A 344 -25.52 5.84 -40.35
C ALA A 344 -25.11 4.76 -41.36
N ALA A 345 -25.03 3.52 -40.89
CA ALA A 345 -24.86 2.37 -41.75
C ALA A 345 -25.96 2.47 -42.82
N GLY A 346 -25.54 2.49 -44.08
CA GLY A 346 -26.44 2.58 -45.22
C GLY A 346 -27.57 1.58 -45.09
N ALA A 347 -28.80 2.09 -45.08
CA ALA A 347 -29.98 1.30 -45.28
C ALA A 347 -30.16 1.08 -46.79
N VAL A 348 -30.06 -0.20 -47.17
CA VAL A 348 -30.55 -0.89 -48.38
C VAL A 348 -29.92 -0.51 -49.72
#